data_AF-D2Z8R9-F1
#
_entry.id   AF-D2Z8R9-F1
#
_cell.length_a   1.000
_cell.length_b   1.000
_cell.length_c   1.000
_cell.angle_alpha   90.00
_cell.angle_beta   90.00
_cell.angle_gamma   90.00
#
_symmetry.space_group_name_H-M   'P 1'
#
loop_
_entity.id
_entity.type
_entity.pdbx_description
1 polymer ?
#
loop_
_entity_poly.entity_id
_entity_poly.type
_entity_poly.pdbx_seq_one_letter_code
_entity_poly.pdbx_strand_id
1 'polypeptide(L)'
;MDANKLDRRFYIAGLYDLYGPVLTEKQRRIYEMHDLQDLSLSEISDELGISRQGISDQLQRARDRLDELENLLGFFERSAAWDGVYADVLRLVDLERDRLPSDFISEIRAILSEVD
;
A
#
# COMPACT_ATOMS: atom_id res chain seq x y z
N MET A 1 19.70 -10.93 3.10
CA MET A 1 18.63 -10.10 2.54
C MET A 1 18.11 -9.27 3.71
N ASP A 2 18.41 -7.96 3.74
CA ASP A 2 18.08 -7.10 4.90
C ASP A 2 16.57 -6.99 5.07
N ALA A 3 16.03 -7.43 6.22
CA ALA A 3 14.62 -7.31 6.55
C ALA A 3 14.11 -5.86 6.35
N ASN A 4 14.91 -4.87 6.76
CA ASN A 4 14.61 -3.45 6.61
C ASN A 4 14.37 -3.01 5.15
N LYS A 5 15.08 -3.58 4.17
CA LYS A 5 14.87 -3.25 2.74
C LYS A 5 13.57 -3.82 2.21
N LEU A 6 13.20 -5.01 2.68
CA LEU A 6 11.95 -5.66 2.27
C LEU A 6 10.75 -4.92 2.87
N ASP A 7 10.84 -4.57 4.15
CA ASP A 7 9.83 -3.78 4.86
C ASP A 7 9.61 -2.43 4.15
N ARG A 8 10.71 -1.76 3.74
CA ARG A 8 10.60 -0.51 2.97
C ARG A 8 9.94 -0.70 1.61
N ARG A 9 10.19 -1.80 0.90
CA ARG A 9 9.51 -2.07 -0.39
C ARG A 9 8.01 -2.26 -0.19
N PHE A 10 7.60 -3.04 0.81
CA PHE A 10 6.18 -3.25 1.12
C PHE A 10 5.49 -1.95 1.52
N TYR A 11 6.14 -1.15 2.37
CA TYR A 11 5.63 0.16 2.77
C TYR A 11 5.41 1.07 1.55
N ILE A 12 6.40 1.21 0.68
CA ILE A 12 6.27 2.04 -0.53
C ILE A 12 5.21 1.50 -1.50
N ALA A 13 5.05 0.18 -1.61
CA ALA A 13 3.98 -0.42 -2.41
C ALA A 13 2.59 -0.03 -1.88
N GLY A 14 2.38 -0.12 -0.56
CA GLY A 14 1.14 0.34 0.06
C GLY A 14 0.88 1.83 -0.14
N LEU A 15 1.92 2.67 -0.08
CA LEU A 15 1.77 4.09 -0.41
C LEU A 15 1.41 4.31 -1.88
N TYR A 16 1.94 3.49 -2.79
CA TYR A 16 1.60 3.56 -4.21
C TYR A 16 0.13 3.19 -4.46
N ASP A 17 -0.42 2.21 -3.75
CA ASP A 17 -1.85 1.86 -3.87
C ASP A 17 -2.76 3.05 -3.47
N LEU A 18 -2.34 3.84 -2.48
CA LEU A 18 -3.06 5.02 -2.02
C LEU A 18 -2.85 6.27 -2.89
N TYR A 19 -1.60 6.50 -3.34
CA TYR A 19 -1.18 7.80 -3.88
C TYR A 19 -0.63 7.73 -5.31
N GLY A 20 -0.55 6.54 -5.91
CA GLY A 20 -0.08 6.31 -7.28
C GLY A 20 -0.72 7.22 -8.35
N PRO A 21 -2.03 7.53 -8.27
CA PRO A 21 -2.66 8.47 -9.21
C PRO A 21 -2.11 9.90 -9.19
N VAL A 22 -1.47 10.33 -8.11
CA VAL A 22 -0.87 11.68 -7.97
C VAL A 22 0.48 11.78 -8.69
N LEU A 23 1.13 10.65 -8.95
CA LEU A 23 2.38 10.60 -9.70
C LEU A 23 2.15 11.02 -11.16
N THR A 24 3.17 11.66 -11.74
CA THR A 24 3.16 11.91 -13.19
C THR A 24 3.12 10.57 -13.94
N GLU A 25 2.55 10.57 -15.14
CA GLU A 25 2.46 9.36 -15.97
C GLU A 25 3.83 8.67 -16.16
N LYS A 26 4.89 9.47 -16.35
CA LYS A 26 6.25 8.97 -16.49
C LYS A 26 6.77 8.29 -15.22
N GLN A 27 6.56 8.89 -14.06
CA GLN A 27 6.96 8.31 -12.77
C GLN A 27 6.20 7.02 -12.49
N ARG A 28 4.88 7.03 -12.74
CA ARG A 28 4.01 5.88 -12.53
C ARG A 28 4.42 4.72 -13.42
N ARG A 29 4.61 4.95 -14.72
CA ARG A 29 5.05 3.92 -15.66
C ARG A 29 6.41 3.32 -15.28
N ILE A 30 7.38 4.15 -14.90
CA ILE A 30 8.70 3.67 -14.44
C ILE A 30 8.56 2.83 -13.16
N TYR A 31 7.73 3.27 -12.21
CA TYR A 31 7.46 2.55 -10.97
C TYR A 31 6.80 1.19 -11.24
N GLU A 32 5.74 1.16 -12.05
CA GLU A 32 5.03 -0.08 -12.42
C GLU A 32 5.97 -1.09 -13.09
N MET A 33 6.76 -0.65 -14.06
CA MET A 33 7.72 -1.50 -14.75
C MET A 33 8.77 -2.07 -13.78
N HIS A 34 9.31 -1.25 -12.87
CA HIS A 34 10.36 -1.68 -11.96
C HIS A 34 9.85 -2.49 -10.76
N ASP A 35 8.88 -1.95 -10.01
CA ASP A 35 8.47 -2.49 -8.72
C ASP A 35 7.30 -3.50 -8.83
N LEU A 36 6.49 -3.46 -9.89
CA LEU A 36 5.33 -4.36 -10.07
C LEU A 36 5.55 -5.44 -11.14
N GLN A 37 6.34 -5.14 -12.18
CA GLN A 37 6.64 -6.06 -13.28
C GLN A 37 8.04 -6.67 -13.18
N ASP A 38 8.84 -6.28 -12.17
CA ASP A 38 10.20 -6.75 -11.92
C ASP A 38 11.19 -6.50 -13.08
N LEU A 39 10.96 -5.48 -13.93
CA LEU A 39 11.94 -5.09 -14.95
C LEU A 39 13.16 -4.42 -14.30
N SER A 40 14.34 -4.78 -14.79
CA SER A 40 15.59 -4.12 -14.43
C SER A 40 15.68 -2.71 -15.03
N LEU A 41 16.51 -1.86 -14.42
CA LEU A 41 16.79 -0.51 -14.94
C LEU A 41 17.31 -0.52 -16.39
N SER A 42 17.99 -1.58 -16.80
CA SER A 42 18.47 -1.75 -18.17
C SER A 42 17.30 -2.02 -19.13
N GLU A 43 16.40 -2.94 -18.79
CA GLU A 43 15.21 -3.25 -19.61
C GLU A 43 14.31 -2.02 -19.76
N ILE A 44 14.11 -1.26 -18.67
CA ILE A 44 13.32 -0.02 -18.71
C ILE A 44 14.04 1.07 -19.53
N SER A 45 15.37 1.16 -19.42
CA SER A 45 16.19 2.09 -20.20
C SER A 45 16.04 1.81 -21.71
N ASP A 46 16.08 0.55 -22.09
CA ASP A 46 15.96 0.11 -23.48
C ASP A 46 14.53 0.35 -24.02
N GLU A 47 13.49 0.11 -23.21
CA GLU A 47 12.10 0.35 -23.61
C GLU A 47 11.78 1.85 -23.75
N LEU A 48 12.26 2.69 -22.82
CA LEU A 48 11.87 4.10 -22.76
C LEU A 48 12.87 5.05 -23.42
N GLY A 49 14.05 4.56 -23.85
CA GLY A 49 15.11 5.38 -24.42
C GLY A 49 15.71 6.41 -23.45
N ILE A 50 15.63 6.13 -22.14
CA ILE A 50 16.12 7.00 -21.06
C ILE A 50 17.31 6.31 -20.40
N SER A 51 18.35 7.07 -20.04
CA SER A 51 19.51 6.48 -19.35
C SER A 51 19.12 5.78 -18.04
N ARG A 52 19.86 4.73 -17.67
CA ARG A 52 19.70 4.04 -16.37
C ARG A 52 19.70 4.99 -15.17
N GLN A 53 20.55 6.03 -15.21
CA GLN A 53 20.56 7.08 -14.19
C GLN A 53 19.25 7.88 -14.19
N GLY A 54 18.75 8.25 -15.36
CA GLY A 54 17.47 8.93 -15.49
C GLY A 54 16.29 8.10 -14.97
N ILE A 55 16.28 6.79 -15.22
CA ILE A 55 15.27 5.88 -14.65
C ILE A 55 15.40 5.83 -13.12
N SER A 56 16.61 5.62 -12.58
CA SER A 56 16.85 5.60 -11.13
C SER A 56 16.39 6.90 -10.46
N ASP A 57 16.70 8.05 -11.04
CA ASP A 57 16.31 9.35 -10.48
C ASP A 57 14.79 9.55 -10.52
N GLN A 58 14.12 9.13 -11.60
CA GLN A 58 12.66 9.20 -11.69
C GLN A 58 11.98 8.29 -10.67
N LEU A 59 12.51 7.09 -10.48
CA LEU A 59 12.00 6.13 -9.51
C LEU A 59 12.16 6.67 -8.08
N GLN A 60 13.33 7.24 -7.75
CA GLN A 60 13.53 7.85 -6.45
C GLN A 60 12.57 9.03 -6.21
N ARG A 61 12.41 9.92 -7.20
CA ARG A 61 11.44 11.02 -7.11
C ARG A 61 9.99 10.54 -6.93
N ALA A 62 9.62 9.41 -7.54
CA ALA A 62 8.31 8.83 -7.34
C ALA A 62 8.12 8.39 -5.89
N ARG A 63 9.10 7.67 -5.33
CA ARG A 63 9.08 7.20 -3.93
C ARG A 63 9.06 8.36 -2.93
N ASP A 64 9.91 9.36 -3.13
CA ASP A 64 9.95 10.56 -2.29
C ASP A 64 8.59 11.28 -2.30
N ARG A 65 7.93 11.33 -3.47
CA ARG A 65 6.61 11.96 -3.58
C ARG A 65 5.53 11.18 -2.83
N LEU A 66 5.56 9.84 -2.85
CA LEU A 66 4.65 9.01 -2.08
C LEU A 66 4.86 9.23 -0.57
N ASP A 67 6.12 9.25 -0.13
CA ASP A 67 6.50 9.54 1.27
C ASP A 67 6.04 10.94 1.72
N GLU A 68 6.22 11.96 0.89
CA GLU A 68 5.74 13.33 1.17
C GLU A 68 4.22 13.36 1.37
N LEU A 69 3.47 12.66 0.52
CA LEU A 69 2.02 12.60 0.63
C LEU A 69 1.59 11.90 1.92
N GLU A 70 2.24 10.81 2.29
CA GLU A 70 1.95 10.13 3.56
C GLU A 70 2.29 11.03 4.76
N ASN A 71 3.42 11.72 4.76
CA ASN A 71 3.76 12.64 5.84
C ASN A 71 2.75 13.78 6.01
N LEU A 72 2.09 14.20 4.93
CA LEU A 72 1.08 15.26 4.96
C LEU A 72 -0.31 14.73 5.37
N LEU A 73 -0.64 13.49 5.00
CA LEU A 73 -2.02 12.99 5.05
C LEU A 73 -2.23 11.86 6.08
N GLY A 74 -1.19 11.05 6.32
CA GLY A 74 -1.18 9.97 7.31
C GLY A 74 -2.23 8.89 7.06
N PHE A 75 -2.61 8.62 5.81
CA PHE A 75 -3.69 7.67 5.53
C PHE A 75 -3.24 6.23 5.74
N PHE A 76 -2.01 5.88 5.36
CA PHE A 76 -1.52 4.50 5.46
C PHE A 76 -1.46 4.04 6.92
N GLU A 77 -0.82 4.83 7.77
CA GLU A 77 -0.73 4.53 9.22
C GLU A 77 -2.10 4.53 9.89
N ARG A 78 -2.99 5.46 9.51
CA ARG A 78 -4.34 5.51 10.06
C ARG A 78 -5.17 4.30 9.61
N SER A 79 -5.02 3.84 8.37
CA SER A 79 -5.70 2.63 7.88
C SER A 79 -5.27 1.41 8.70
N ALA A 80 -3.96 1.22 8.88
CA ALA A 80 -3.45 0.11 9.69
C ALA A 80 -3.97 0.13 11.13
N ALA A 81 -4.17 1.32 11.71
CA ALA A 81 -4.79 1.45 13.03
C ALA A 81 -6.26 1.01 13.03
N TRP A 82 -7.03 1.34 11.98
CA TRP A 82 -8.42 0.90 11.83
C TRP A 82 -8.52 -0.61 11.62
N ASP A 83 -7.61 -1.22 10.87
CA ASP A 83 -7.55 -2.67 10.69
C ASP A 83 -7.37 -3.39 12.04
N GLY A 84 -6.53 -2.84 12.91
CA GLY A 84 -6.35 -3.34 14.27
C GLY A 84 -7.62 -3.26 15.12
N VAL A 85 -8.33 -2.13 15.06
CA VAL A 85 -9.62 -1.96 15.75
C VAL A 85 -10.65 -2.96 15.23
N TYR A 86 -10.74 -3.14 13.91
CA TYR A 86 -11.65 -4.09 13.29
C TYR A 86 -11.37 -5.53 13.75
N ALA A 87 -10.09 -5.94 13.72
CA ALA A 87 -9.65 -7.23 14.20
C ALA A 87 -10.01 -7.46 15.69
N ASP A 88 -9.85 -6.44 16.53
CA ASP A 88 -10.21 -6.51 17.93
C ASP A 88 -11.73 -6.65 18.17
N VAL A 89 -12.55 -5.92 17.40
CA VAL A 89 -14.01 -6.05 17.47
C VAL A 89 -14.44 -7.46 17.07
N LEU A 90 -13.92 -7.97 15.94
CA LEU A 90 -14.22 -9.33 15.49
C LEU A 90 -13.80 -10.38 16.52
N ARG A 91 -12.61 -10.22 17.11
CA ARG A 91 -12.12 -11.10 18.18
C ARG A 91 -13.06 -11.10 19.38
N LEU A 92 -13.58 -9.94 19.78
CA LEU A 92 -14.50 -9.81 20.92
C LEU A 92 -15.86 -10.48 20.61
N VAL A 93 -16.38 -10.27 19.40
CA VAL A 93 -17.61 -10.92 18.92
C VAL A 93 -17.46 -12.44 18.92
N ASP A 94 -16.31 -12.96 18.50
CA ASP A 94 -16.06 -14.40 18.50
C ASP A 94 -15.86 -14.97 19.91
N LEU A 95 -15.26 -14.22 20.83
CA LEU A 95 -15.14 -14.64 22.25
C LEU A 95 -16.50 -14.75 22.95
N GLU A 96 -17.44 -13.87 22.63
CA GLU A 96 -18.79 -13.87 23.24
C GLU A 96 -19.83 -14.56 22.33
N ARG A 97 -19.40 -15.34 21.32
CA ARG A 97 -20.28 -15.95 20.31
C ARG A 97 -21.45 -16.74 20.93
N ASP A 98 -21.20 -17.50 21.98
CA ASP A 98 -22.23 -18.35 22.61
C ASP A 98 -23.26 -17.55 23.42
N ARG A 99 -22.97 -16.27 23.72
CA ARG A 99 -23.83 -15.36 24.48
C ARG A 99 -24.55 -14.34 23.61
N LEU A 100 -24.06 -14.12 22.39
CA LEU A 100 -24.64 -13.17 21.45
C LEU A 100 -25.64 -13.86 20.51
N PRO A 101 -26.78 -13.22 20.21
CA PRO A 101 -27.70 -13.71 19.18
C PRO A 101 -27.01 -13.85 17.80
N SER A 102 -27.32 -14.91 17.06
CA SER A 102 -26.66 -15.21 15.78
C SER A 102 -26.94 -14.18 14.67
N ASP A 103 -28.12 -13.56 14.71
CA ASP A 103 -28.52 -12.45 13.85
C ASP A 103 -27.68 -11.20 14.12
N PHE A 104 -27.46 -10.86 15.40
CA PHE A 104 -26.59 -9.75 15.81
C PHE A 104 -25.14 -9.94 15.33
N ILE A 105 -24.59 -11.16 15.44
CA ILE A 105 -23.24 -11.47 14.94
C ILE A 105 -23.18 -11.29 13.41
N SER A 106 -24.23 -11.72 12.72
CA SER A 106 -24.31 -11.62 11.25
C SER A 106 -24.40 -10.15 10.81
N GLU A 107 -25.16 -9.33 11.52
CA GLU A 107 -25.30 -7.89 11.26
C GLU A 107 -23.99 -7.13 11.50
N ILE A 108 -23.28 -7.40 12.61
CA ILE A 108 -21.97 -6.80 12.86
C ILE A 108 -20.98 -7.17 11.74
N ARG A 109 -20.93 -8.45 11.35
CA ARG A 109 -20.03 -8.89 10.27
C ARG A 109 -20.36 -8.24 8.94
N ALA A 110 -21.64 -8.02 8.64
CA ALA A 110 -22.07 -7.32 7.43
C ALA A 110 -21.61 -5.85 7.45
N ILE A 111 -21.87 -5.11 8.54
CA ILE A 111 -21.48 -3.70 8.67
C ILE A 111 -19.97 -3.54 8.50
N LEU A 112 -19.19 -4.41 9.14
CA LEU A 112 -17.75 -4.26 9.11
C LEU A 112 -17.12 -4.69 7.77
N SER A 113 -17.81 -5.52 6.98
CA SER A 113 -17.36 -5.88 5.62
C SER A 113 -17.51 -4.76 4.58
N GLU A 114 -18.20 -3.66 4.92
CA GLU A 114 -18.34 -2.49 4.05
C GLU A 114 -17.20 -1.46 4.20
N VAL A 115 -16.28 -1.69 5.14
CA VAL A 115 -15.19 -0.75 5.49
C VAL A 115 -13.85 -1.16 4.87
N ASP A 116 -13.73 -2.39 4.35
CA ASP A 116 -12.59 -2.90 3.58
C ASP A 116 -12.65 -2.45 2.09
#